data_AF-G9H5Y6-F1
#
_entry.id   AF-G9H5Y6-F1
#
_cell.length_a   1.000
_cell.length_b   1.000
_cell.length_c   1.000
_cell.angle_alpha   90.00
_cell.angle_beta   90.00
_cell.angle_gamma   90.00
#
_symmetry.space_group_name_H-M   'P 1'
#
loop_
_entity.id
_entity.type
_entity.pdbx_description
1 polymer ?
#
loop_
_entity_poly.entity_id
_entity_poly.type
_entity_poly.pdbx_seq_one_letter_code
_entity_poly.pdbx_strand_id
1 'polypeptide(L)' 'GGEVERILRMVDGVVLLVDAAEGPMPQTRFVTRKALELGLQPIVV' A
#
# COMPACT_ATOMS: atom_id res chain seq x y z
N GLY A 1 -6.25 10.38 -6.26
CA GLY A 1 -5.03 10.03 -7.01
C GLY A 1 -3.81 10.65 -6.37
N GLY A 2 -3.64 11.97 -6.47
CA GLY A 2 -2.38 12.65 -6.16
C GLY A 2 -1.94 12.66 -4.69
N GLU A 3 -2.86 12.59 -3.72
CA GLU A 3 -2.47 12.61 -2.30
C GLU A 3 -1.74 11.33 -1.87
N VAL A 4 -2.25 10.17 -2.30
CA VAL A 4 -1.62 8.87 -2.07
C VAL A 4 -0.21 8.83 -2.66
N GLU A 5 -0.05 9.30 -3.90
CA GLU A 5 1.25 9.32 -4.57
C GLU A 5 2.25 10.27 -3.90
N ARG A 6 1.77 11.40 -3.39
CA ARG A 6 2.60 12.34 -2.63
C ARG A 6 3.06 11.72 -1.32
N ILE A 7 2.17 11.04 -0.59
CA ILE A 7 2.52 10.34 0.66
C ILE A 7 3.53 9.23 0.41
N LEU A 8 3.29 8.40 -0.61
CA LEU A 8 4.20 7.29 -0.95
C LEU A 8 5.61 7.76 -1.34
N ARG A 9 5.78 9.01 -1.79
CA ARG A 9 7.11 9.59 -2.07
C ARG A 9 7.82 10.17 -0.85
N MET A 10 7.15 10.24 0.30
CA MET A 10 7.67 10.85 1.53
C MET A 10 7.89 9.83 2.65
N VAL A 11 7.63 8.55 2.40
CA VAL A 11 7.76 7.46 3.38
C VAL A 11 8.74 6.40 2.89
N ASP A 12 9.41 5.73 3.83
CA ASP A 12 10.38 4.67 3.52
C ASP A 12 9.73 3.27 3.36
N GLY A 13 8.44 3.13 3.69
CA GLY A 13 7.73 1.87 3.63
C GLY A 13 6.23 1.99 3.84
N VAL A 14 5.52 0.88 3.65
CA VAL A 14 4.06 0.79 3.82
C VAL A 14 3.68 -0.43 4.62
N VAL A 15 2.64 -0.30 5.45
CA VAL A 15 2.02 -1.40 6.19
C VAL A 15 0.65 -1.66 5.58
N LEU A 16 0.42 -2.90 5.15
CA LEU A 16 -0.85 -3.35 4.61
C LEU A 16 -1.56 -4.20 5.67
N LEU A 17 -2.54 -3.61 6.34
CA LEU A 17 -3.41 -4.31 7.28
C LEU A 17 -4.43 -5.14 6.51
N VAL A 18 -4.42 -6.45 6.71
CA VAL A 18 -5.30 -7.41 6.04
C VAL A 18 -6.08 -8.15 7.11
N ASP A 19 -7.41 -8.09 7.01
CA ASP A 19 -8.26 -8.92 7.86
C ASP A 19 -8.11 -10.40 7.47
N ALA A 20 -7.94 -11.27 8.47
CA ALA A 20 -7.68 -12.68 8.24
C ALA A 20 -8.91 -13.47 7.72
N ALA A 21 -10.13 -12.96 7.96
CA ALA A 21 -11.37 -13.56 7.49
C ALA A 21 -11.79 -13.01 6.12
N GLU A 22 -11.59 -11.72 5.86
CA GLU A 22 -12.02 -11.05 4.63
C GLU A 22 -10.93 -10.98 3.55
N GLY A 23 -9.65 -10.99 3.93
CA GLY A 23 -8.52 -10.89 3.02
C GLY A 23 -8.31 -9.49 2.42
N PRO A 24 -7.48 -9.36 1.37
CA PRO A 24 -7.13 -8.07 0.80
C PRO A 24 -8.27 -7.49 -0.05
N MET A 25 -8.78 -6.34 0.38
CA MET A 25 -9.85 -5.63 -0.30
C MET A 25 -9.43 -5.05 -1.67
N PRO A 26 -10.28 -5.08 -2.72
CA PRO A 26 -9.96 -4.51 -4.03
C PRO A 26 -9.45 -3.06 -4.01
N GLN A 27 -9.92 -2.28 -3.03
CA GLN A 27 -9.54 -0.88 -2.81
C GLN A 27 -8.05 -0.73 -2.44
N THR A 28 -7.44 -1.70 -1.74
CA THR A 28 -6.03 -1.62 -1.34
C THR A 28 -5.08 -1.84 -2.51
N ARG A 29 -5.53 -2.53 -3.57
CA ARG A 29 -4.71 -2.84 -4.77
C ARG A 29 -4.09 -1.61 -5.41
N PHE A 30 -4.81 -0.49 -5.45
CA PHE A 30 -4.31 0.75 -6.05
C PHE A 30 -3.09 1.30 -5.30
N VAL A 31 -3.15 1.30 -3.97
CA VAL A 31 -2.08 1.83 -3.11
C VAL A 31 -0.91 0.86 -3.10
N THR A 32 -1.17 -0.44 -2.93
CA THR A 32 -0.14 -1.49 -2.93
C THR A 32 0.62 -1.52 -4.25
N ARG A 33 -0.06 -1.39 -5.40
CA ARG A 33 0.59 -1.33 -6.71
C ARG A 33 1.57 -0.16 -6.82
N LYS A 34 1.15 1.03 -6.41
CA LYS A 34 1.99 2.24 -6.44
C LYS A 34 3.18 2.16 -5.50
N ALA A 35 3.00 1.58 -4.32
CA ALA A 35 4.10 1.36 -3.39
C ALA A 35 5.16 0.41 -3.99
N LEU A 36 4.72 -0.69 -4.62
CA LEU A 36 5.62 -1.62 -5.31
C LEU A 36 6.33 -0.98 -6.52
N GLU A 37 5.63 -0.14 -7.30
CA GLU A 37 6.24 0.63 -8.40
C GLU A 37 7.32 1.61 -7.92
N LEU A 38 7.22 2.08 -6.68
CA LEU A 38 8.20 2.95 -6.03
C LEU A 38 9.32 2.16 -5.33
N GLY A 39 9.30 0.82 -5.39
CA GLY A 39 10.30 -0.04 -4.73
C GLY A 39 10.12 -0.14 -3.21
N LEU A 40 9.01 0.37 -2.65
CA LEU A 40 8.70 0.21 -1.23
C LEU A 40 8.26 -1.23 -0.98
N GLN A 41 8.83 -1.87 0.04
CA GLN A 41 8.45 -3.22 0.45
C GLN A 41 7.28 -3.17 1.45
N PRO A 42 6.08 -3.67 1.09
CA PRO A 42 4.97 -3.69 2.02
C PRO A 42 5.15 -4.75 3.10
N ILE A 43 4.91 -4.36 4.34
CA ILE A 43 4.76 -5.29 5.47
C ILE A 43 3.28 -5.65 5.57
N VAL A 44 2.95 -6.94 5.48
CA VAL A 44 1.58 -7.43 5.63
C VAL A 44 1.35 -7.77 7.10
N VAL A 45 0.27 -7.24 7.68
CA VAL A 45 -0.13 -7.44 9.08
C VAL A 45 -1.57 -7.88 9.15
#